data_AF-A0A8D8S3X0-F1
#
_entry.id   AF-A0A8D8S3X0-F1
#
_cell.length_a   1.000
_cell.length_b   1.000
_cell.length_c   1.000
_cell.angle_alpha   90.00
_cell.angle_beta   90.00
_cell.angle_gamma   90.00
#
_symmetry.space_group_name_H-M   'P 1'
#
loop_
_entity.id
_entity.type
_entity.pdbx_description
1 polymer ?
#
loop_
_entity_poly.entity_id
_entity_poly.type
_entity_poly.pdbx_seq_one_letter_code
_entity_poly.pdbx_strand_id
1 'polypeptide(L)'
;MDTDLKQLGTDLPFTFDIPTEYDDLVELFDGRNENEMRIILERMIKVNHWSLGGDNKSRLNQLFAFLLQYLDDSVDPDQPKRCWQILNSLSPVLFTLCLMDPDSSGDYLRGVIQEKYQSYAKRETRAPTVHSLLFLKLVSTLFPTSDARHYVTTPALVFLCHALARVCPVTERDMSVTLFLATLAVEYIDLSKRYLPELVNYVQGCLLLFSRHPPLPLHKPFKSSSAQMFCLDARALTQQLALNGDSFASTTSSSEGLSKENPSATNFPTKTKLSPSKTCTSIDENSHVLQPTMLCLTARDMFSTSGKGSGVKSGQCSSLFNVKAILCVLKLVNVLVDKYVDQYEASYLIFMRMRVALNQLSEEMNNCLHGKQADGGERYTMDAGNKVEEELMKEGGQKTELKKAVGKHNKTDAKKLVERMEEPPVLSAEARRLLSHVHDTLTQTVTKLDTARADSTFPYVAREKEKPKILRLFEPEIKPVLKFHTKGNQREREKLMAKYKKEMKGAIREIRKDGRFMQKVKLRETNRADEERKRKVKEILGGCANQEGEIRGLKRKKK
;
A
#
# COMPACT_ATOMS: atom_id res chain seq x y z
N MET A 1 -37.93 4.83 10.12
CA MET A 1 -37.37 3.60 9.52
C MET A 1 -38.47 2.53 9.35
N ASP A 2 -39.32 2.23 10.35
CA ASP A 2 -40.36 1.18 10.20
C ASP A 2 -41.72 1.63 9.61
N THR A 3 -41.95 2.94 9.45
CA THR A 3 -43.22 3.48 8.93
C THR A 3 -43.28 3.51 7.41
N ASP A 4 -42.15 3.67 6.73
CA ASP A 4 -42.08 3.87 5.27
C ASP A 4 -42.10 2.53 4.49
N LEU A 5 -41.78 1.42 5.16
CA LEU A 5 -41.84 0.07 4.59
C LEU A 5 -43.28 -0.44 4.39
N LYS A 6 -44.28 0.18 5.02
CA LYS A 6 -45.68 -0.30 4.98
C LYS A 6 -46.49 0.28 3.81
N GLN A 7 -46.05 1.35 3.16
CA GLN A 7 -46.78 1.96 2.04
C GLN A 7 -46.32 1.50 0.64
N LEU A 8 -45.13 0.88 0.52
CA LEU A 8 -44.62 0.29 -0.73
C LEU A 8 -45.04 -1.18 -0.96
N GLY A 9 -45.88 -1.73 -0.09
CA GLY A 9 -46.15 -3.17 -0.01
C GLY A 9 -47.23 -3.73 -0.93
N THR A 10 -47.97 -2.91 -1.67
CA THR A 10 -49.20 -3.38 -2.36
C THR A 10 -49.05 -3.77 -3.82
N ASP A 11 -48.01 -3.29 -4.54
CA ASP A 11 -47.97 -3.42 -6.02
C ASP A 11 -46.85 -4.31 -6.56
N LEU A 12 -45.89 -4.76 -5.73
CA LEU A 12 -44.74 -5.56 -6.17
C LEU A 12 -44.92 -7.06 -5.84
N PRO A 13 -44.80 -7.96 -6.84
CA PRO A 13 -44.79 -9.41 -6.63
C PRO A 13 -43.82 -9.86 -5.53
N PHE A 14 -44.18 -10.93 -4.81
CA PHE A 14 -43.34 -11.50 -3.76
C PHE A 14 -42.26 -12.46 -4.32
N THR A 15 -42.50 -13.04 -5.50
CA THR A 15 -41.60 -13.96 -6.19
C THR A 15 -41.18 -13.38 -7.52
N PHE A 16 -39.87 -13.40 -7.78
CA PHE A 16 -39.28 -13.01 -9.06
C PHE A 16 -38.32 -14.12 -9.50
N ASP A 17 -38.43 -14.49 -10.77
CA ASP A 17 -37.47 -15.38 -11.42
C ASP A 17 -36.22 -14.59 -11.82
N ILE A 18 -35.07 -15.28 -11.92
CA ILE A 18 -33.82 -14.64 -12.37
C ILE A 18 -33.93 -14.39 -13.88
N PRO A 19 -33.69 -13.14 -14.34
CA PRO A 19 -33.62 -12.80 -15.76
C PRO A 19 -32.61 -13.69 -16.51
N THR A 20 -33.01 -14.19 -17.67
CA THR A 20 -32.13 -15.01 -18.53
C THR A 20 -31.25 -14.15 -19.41
N GLU A 21 -31.81 -13.05 -19.91
CA GLU A 21 -31.10 -12.09 -20.75
C GLU A 21 -30.96 -10.74 -20.03
N TYR A 22 -30.04 -9.91 -20.52
CA TYR A 22 -29.83 -8.57 -19.98
C TYR A 22 -31.06 -7.66 -20.19
N ASP A 23 -31.71 -7.76 -21.35
CA ASP A 23 -32.85 -6.92 -21.70
C ASP A 23 -34.04 -7.16 -20.74
N ASP A 24 -34.26 -8.41 -20.33
CA ASP A 24 -35.29 -8.78 -19.33
C ASP A 24 -35.08 -8.05 -17.99
N LEU A 25 -33.82 -7.85 -17.58
CA LEU A 25 -33.47 -7.11 -16.36
C LEU A 25 -33.75 -5.61 -16.53
N VAL A 26 -33.45 -5.05 -17.69
CA VAL A 26 -33.71 -3.63 -17.99
C VAL A 26 -35.21 -3.36 -17.99
N GLU A 27 -36.01 -4.22 -18.63
CA GLU A 27 -37.48 -4.13 -18.60
C GLU A 27 -38.04 -4.23 -17.18
N LEU A 28 -37.45 -5.08 -16.32
CA LEU A 28 -37.85 -5.20 -14.92
C LEU A 28 -37.59 -3.92 -14.11
N PHE A 29 -36.58 -3.14 -14.51
CA PHE A 29 -36.16 -1.91 -13.84
C PHE A 29 -36.75 -0.64 -14.46
N ASP A 30 -37.31 -0.71 -15.67
CA ASP A 30 -37.88 0.44 -16.33
C ASP A 30 -39.06 1.03 -15.53
N GLY A 31 -39.07 2.34 -15.38
CA GLY A 31 -40.07 3.09 -14.62
C GLY A 31 -40.10 2.90 -13.10
N ARG A 32 -39.16 2.16 -12.49
CA ARG A 32 -39.15 1.88 -11.03
C ARG A 32 -38.18 2.77 -10.25
N ASN A 33 -38.43 2.91 -8.95
CA ASN A 33 -37.54 3.65 -8.05
C ASN A 33 -36.34 2.79 -7.59
N GLU A 34 -35.24 3.45 -7.21
CA GLU A 34 -34.00 2.81 -6.72
C GLU A 34 -34.23 1.89 -5.51
N ASN A 35 -35.11 2.30 -4.59
CA ASN A 35 -35.48 1.49 -3.43
C ASN A 35 -36.30 0.26 -3.81
N GLU A 36 -37.16 0.39 -4.82
CA GLU A 36 -37.96 -0.73 -5.34
C GLU A 36 -37.06 -1.74 -6.05
N MET A 37 -36.11 -1.28 -6.86
CA MET A 37 -35.08 -2.12 -7.51
C MET A 37 -34.34 -2.96 -6.46
N ARG A 38 -33.90 -2.34 -5.37
CA ARG A 38 -33.25 -3.04 -4.26
C ARG A 38 -34.14 -4.12 -3.65
N ILE A 39 -35.42 -3.81 -3.36
CA ILE A 39 -36.36 -4.77 -2.77
C ILE A 39 -36.60 -5.96 -3.71
N ILE A 40 -36.77 -5.70 -5.01
CA ILE A 40 -36.95 -6.74 -6.03
C ILE A 40 -35.75 -7.69 -6.03
N LEU A 41 -34.54 -7.14 -6.05
CA LEU A 41 -33.31 -7.93 -6.04
C LEU A 41 -33.12 -8.72 -4.74
N GLU A 42 -33.41 -8.12 -3.59
CA GLU A 42 -33.34 -8.84 -2.31
C GLU A 42 -34.36 -10.01 -2.26
N ARG A 43 -35.57 -9.83 -2.81
CA ARG A 43 -36.56 -10.90 -2.93
C ARG A 43 -36.11 -11.99 -3.92
N MET A 44 -35.58 -11.58 -5.08
CA MET A 44 -35.08 -12.48 -6.11
C MET A 44 -33.94 -13.38 -5.60
N ILE A 45 -32.98 -12.82 -4.85
CA ILE A 45 -31.87 -13.58 -4.26
C ILE A 45 -32.36 -14.55 -3.19
N LYS A 46 -33.34 -14.14 -2.36
CA LYS A 46 -33.91 -15.01 -1.32
C LYS A 46 -34.63 -16.22 -1.90
N VAL A 47 -35.43 -16.01 -2.95
CA VAL A 47 -36.18 -17.09 -3.60
C VAL A 47 -35.25 -18.05 -4.33
N ASN A 48 -34.17 -17.55 -4.93
CA ASN A 48 -33.24 -18.35 -5.75
C ASN A 48 -31.92 -18.69 -5.03
N HIS A 49 -31.93 -18.79 -3.72
CA HIS A 49 -30.73 -19.03 -2.92
C HIS A 49 -30.05 -20.37 -3.31
N TRP A 50 -28.71 -20.37 -3.41
CA TRP A 50 -27.88 -21.51 -3.84
C TRP A 50 -28.16 -22.86 -3.13
N SER A 51 -28.66 -22.84 -1.90
CA SER A 51 -28.92 -24.04 -1.08
C SER A 51 -30.18 -24.78 -1.52
N LEU A 52 -31.05 -24.14 -2.30
CA LEU A 52 -32.27 -24.74 -2.83
C LEU A 52 -31.99 -25.70 -4.00
N GLY A 53 -30.73 -25.81 -4.44
CA GLY A 53 -30.28 -26.73 -5.48
C GLY A 53 -30.56 -26.25 -6.90
N GLY A 54 -30.17 -27.07 -7.89
CA GLY A 54 -30.29 -26.77 -9.32
C GLY A 54 -29.22 -25.82 -9.86
N ASP A 55 -29.52 -25.18 -10.99
CA ASP A 55 -28.60 -24.27 -11.70
C ASP A 55 -28.58 -22.85 -11.13
N ASN A 56 -29.20 -22.62 -9.97
CA ASN A 56 -29.36 -21.31 -9.35
C ASN A 56 -28.03 -20.62 -9.08
N LYS A 57 -26.96 -21.36 -8.74
CA LYS A 57 -25.62 -20.76 -8.55
C LYS A 57 -25.13 -20.07 -9.83
N SER A 58 -25.26 -20.75 -10.97
CA SER A 58 -24.81 -20.20 -12.27
C SER A 58 -25.64 -18.98 -12.69
N ARG A 59 -26.96 -19.03 -12.47
CA ARG A 59 -27.89 -17.93 -12.77
C ARG A 59 -27.64 -16.71 -11.88
N LEU A 60 -27.33 -16.89 -10.60
CA LEU A 60 -26.96 -15.79 -9.70
C LEU A 60 -25.62 -15.15 -10.11
N ASN A 61 -24.66 -15.94 -10.60
CA ASN A 61 -23.42 -15.40 -11.14
C ASN A 61 -23.64 -14.60 -12.43
N GLN A 62 -24.56 -15.04 -13.29
CA GLN A 62 -24.99 -14.27 -14.46
C GLN A 62 -25.69 -12.97 -14.06
N LEU A 63 -26.59 -13.04 -13.06
CA LEU A 63 -27.24 -11.86 -12.49
C LEU A 63 -26.21 -10.85 -11.97
N PHE A 64 -25.15 -11.30 -11.29
CA PHE A 64 -24.07 -10.42 -10.85
C PHE A 64 -23.42 -9.66 -12.02
N ALA A 65 -23.14 -10.35 -13.13
CA ALA A 65 -22.60 -9.73 -14.33
C ALA A 65 -23.59 -8.72 -14.96
N PHE A 66 -24.88 -9.07 -15.04
CA PHE A 66 -25.92 -8.16 -15.54
C PHE A 66 -26.08 -6.91 -14.68
N LEU A 67 -25.97 -7.03 -13.34
CA LEU A 67 -26.01 -5.89 -12.43
C LEU A 67 -24.79 -4.96 -12.61
N LEU A 68 -23.59 -5.53 -12.86
CA LEU A 68 -22.41 -4.72 -13.19
C LEU A 68 -22.58 -3.99 -14.52
N GLN A 69 -23.18 -4.63 -15.53
CA GLN A 69 -23.48 -4.01 -16.81
C GLN A 69 -24.52 -2.89 -16.68
N TYR A 70 -25.62 -3.15 -15.96
CA TYR A 70 -26.64 -2.14 -15.67
C TYR A 70 -26.08 -0.93 -14.94
N LEU A 71 -25.14 -1.15 -14.02
CA LEU A 71 -24.43 -0.07 -13.34
C LEU A 71 -23.62 0.79 -14.33
N ASP A 72 -22.96 0.18 -15.32
CA ASP A 72 -22.21 0.91 -16.36
C ASP A 72 -23.13 1.71 -17.28
N ASP A 73 -24.27 1.13 -17.66
CA ASP A 73 -25.27 1.75 -18.54
C ASP A 73 -26.05 2.88 -17.84
N SER A 74 -26.14 2.85 -16.50
CA SER A 74 -26.82 3.89 -15.71
C SER A 74 -26.14 5.28 -15.73
N VAL A 75 -25.00 5.41 -16.40
CA VAL A 75 -24.18 6.62 -16.43
C VAL A 75 -24.71 7.58 -17.48
N ASP A 76 -25.69 8.40 -17.08
CA ASP A 76 -26.26 9.44 -17.93
C ASP A 76 -25.68 10.83 -17.60
N PRO A 77 -25.18 11.59 -18.60
CA PRO A 77 -24.67 12.95 -18.38
C PRO A 77 -25.76 13.95 -17.95
N ASP A 78 -27.01 13.71 -18.33
CA ASP A 78 -28.14 14.59 -18.03
C ASP A 78 -28.64 14.42 -16.58
N GLN A 79 -28.41 13.24 -15.98
CA GLN A 79 -28.84 12.90 -14.62
C GLN A 79 -27.68 12.39 -13.76
N PRO A 80 -26.73 13.27 -13.39
CA PRO A 80 -25.47 12.87 -12.76
C PRO A 80 -25.62 12.30 -11.34
N LYS A 81 -26.77 12.48 -10.68
CA LYS A 81 -27.03 11.95 -9.33
C LYS A 81 -27.52 10.51 -9.35
N ARG A 82 -28.25 10.12 -10.40
CA ARG A 82 -28.96 8.84 -10.49
C ARG A 82 -28.00 7.66 -10.45
N CYS A 83 -26.88 7.71 -11.17
CA CYS A 83 -25.87 6.65 -11.17
C CYS A 83 -25.28 6.36 -9.77
N TRP A 84 -25.05 7.39 -8.95
CA TRP A 84 -24.55 7.23 -7.58
C TRP A 84 -25.61 6.68 -6.64
N GLN A 85 -26.86 7.03 -6.85
CA GLN A 85 -27.96 6.50 -6.07
C GLN A 85 -28.21 5.02 -6.41
N ILE A 86 -28.16 4.66 -7.70
CA ILE A 86 -28.19 3.28 -8.18
C ILE A 86 -27.04 2.49 -7.56
N LEU A 87 -25.81 3.01 -7.59
CA LEU A 87 -24.67 2.39 -6.90
C LEU A 87 -24.99 2.11 -5.42
N ASN A 88 -25.46 3.11 -4.68
CA ASN A 88 -25.76 2.94 -3.25
C ASN A 88 -26.87 1.91 -3.00
N SER A 89 -27.85 1.81 -3.89
CA SER A 89 -28.93 0.82 -3.80
C SER A 89 -28.47 -0.61 -4.15
N LEU A 90 -27.56 -0.75 -5.12
CA LEU A 90 -27.05 -2.02 -5.62
C LEU A 90 -25.88 -2.57 -4.79
N SER A 91 -25.06 -1.72 -4.15
CA SER A 91 -23.88 -2.16 -3.38
C SER A 91 -24.19 -3.23 -2.33
N PRO A 92 -25.25 -3.13 -1.49
CA PRO A 92 -25.59 -4.18 -0.53
C PRO A 92 -25.98 -5.52 -1.20
N VAL A 93 -26.65 -5.44 -2.35
CA VAL A 93 -27.07 -6.61 -3.13
C VAL A 93 -25.84 -7.29 -3.74
N LEU A 94 -24.98 -6.52 -4.40
CA LEU A 94 -23.72 -6.99 -4.96
C LEU A 94 -22.81 -7.57 -3.89
N PHE A 95 -22.75 -6.97 -2.70
CA PHE A 95 -21.99 -7.51 -1.57
C PHE A 95 -22.54 -8.86 -1.12
N THR A 96 -23.86 -9.02 -1.06
CA THR A 96 -24.50 -10.29 -0.71
C THR A 96 -24.16 -11.38 -1.74
N LEU A 97 -24.20 -11.05 -3.04
CA LEU A 97 -23.80 -11.96 -4.12
C LEU A 97 -22.31 -12.31 -4.06
N CYS A 98 -21.44 -11.33 -3.79
CA CYS A 98 -20.00 -11.56 -3.58
C CYS A 98 -19.72 -12.52 -2.43
N LEU A 99 -20.46 -12.43 -1.31
CA LEU A 99 -20.31 -13.34 -0.18
C LEU A 99 -20.74 -14.78 -0.51
N MET A 100 -21.64 -14.96 -1.47
CA MET A 100 -22.03 -16.28 -1.95
C MET A 100 -20.93 -16.88 -2.84
N ASP A 101 -20.47 -16.18 -3.87
CA ASP A 101 -19.41 -16.70 -4.75
C ASP A 101 -18.26 -15.71 -4.95
N PRO A 102 -17.30 -15.64 -3.99
CA PRO A 102 -16.22 -14.66 -4.02
C PRO A 102 -15.29 -14.80 -5.22
N ASP A 103 -15.01 -16.04 -5.65
CA ASP A 103 -14.05 -16.33 -6.72
C ASP A 103 -14.55 -15.80 -8.06
N SER A 104 -15.77 -16.20 -8.47
CA SER A 104 -16.38 -15.73 -9.72
C SER A 104 -16.62 -14.22 -9.70
N SER A 105 -17.15 -13.68 -8.59
CA SER A 105 -17.42 -12.25 -8.46
C SER A 105 -16.13 -11.42 -8.55
N GLY A 106 -15.04 -11.92 -7.96
CA GLY A 106 -13.71 -11.33 -8.08
C GLY A 106 -13.17 -11.34 -9.50
N ASP A 107 -13.37 -12.44 -10.24
CA ASP A 107 -12.97 -12.55 -11.64
C ASP A 107 -13.73 -11.59 -12.56
N TYR A 108 -15.06 -11.49 -12.41
CA TYR A 108 -15.87 -10.52 -13.15
C TYR A 108 -15.43 -9.09 -12.89
N LEU A 109 -15.31 -8.69 -11.61
CA LEU A 109 -14.97 -7.30 -11.29
C LEU A 109 -13.54 -6.96 -11.70
N ARG A 110 -12.59 -7.90 -11.57
CA ARG A 110 -11.23 -7.74 -12.10
C ARG A 110 -11.22 -7.58 -13.62
N GLY A 111 -12.03 -8.37 -14.34
CA GLY A 111 -12.20 -8.24 -15.78
C GLY A 111 -12.66 -6.85 -16.20
N VAL A 112 -13.68 -6.31 -15.52
CA VAL A 112 -14.18 -4.95 -15.75
C VAL A 112 -13.10 -3.90 -15.47
N ILE A 113 -12.40 -4.00 -14.33
CA ILE A 113 -11.31 -3.07 -13.99
C ILE A 113 -10.21 -3.12 -15.05
N GLN A 114 -9.84 -4.32 -15.51
CA GLN A 114 -8.82 -4.52 -16.54
C GLN A 114 -9.24 -3.89 -17.87
N GLU A 115 -10.49 -4.05 -18.29
CA GLU A 115 -11.03 -3.44 -19.51
C GLU A 115 -11.02 -1.90 -19.43
N LYS A 116 -11.52 -1.34 -18.32
CA LYS A 116 -11.52 0.12 -18.09
C LYS A 116 -10.10 0.67 -18.02
N TYR A 117 -9.16 -0.08 -17.41
CA TYR A 117 -7.74 0.30 -17.38
C TYR A 117 -7.11 0.30 -18.77
N GLN A 118 -7.35 -0.72 -19.59
CA GLN A 118 -6.83 -0.78 -20.96
C GLN A 118 -7.35 0.36 -21.82
N SER A 119 -8.62 0.73 -21.63
CA SER A 119 -9.23 1.90 -22.29
C SER A 119 -8.57 3.21 -21.85
N TYR A 120 -8.26 3.33 -20.56
CA TYR A 120 -7.51 4.47 -20.01
C TYR A 120 -6.06 4.52 -20.50
N ALA A 121 -5.35 3.38 -20.53
CA ALA A 121 -3.95 3.28 -20.93
C ALA A 121 -3.70 3.73 -22.38
N LYS A 122 -4.72 3.69 -23.24
CA LYS A 122 -4.65 4.27 -24.60
C LYS A 122 -4.53 5.81 -24.57
N ARG A 123 -4.96 6.47 -23.50
CA ARG A 123 -5.03 7.94 -23.34
C ARG A 123 -4.63 8.38 -21.92
N GLU A 124 -3.43 8.01 -21.49
CA GLU A 124 -2.92 8.21 -20.11
C GLU A 124 -2.89 9.68 -19.63
N THR A 125 -2.89 10.65 -20.55
CA THR A 125 -2.80 12.08 -20.19
C THR A 125 -4.14 12.72 -19.83
N ARG A 126 -5.28 12.07 -20.10
CA ARG A 126 -6.63 12.60 -19.81
C ARG A 126 -7.20 11.98 -18.54
N ALA A 127 -8.11 12.66 -17.87
CA ALA A 127 -8.78 12.10 -16.70
C ALA A 127 -9.61 10.84 -17.07
N PRO A 128 -9.71 9.85 -16.16
CA PRO A 128 -10.57 8.68 -16.36
C PRO A 128 -12.04 9.05 -16.59
N THR A 129 -12.76 8.16 -17.27
CA THR A 129 -14.21 8.30 -17.46
C THR A 129 -14.98 8.04 -16.17
N VAL A 130 -16.18 8.62 -16.02
CA VAL A 130 -17.03 8.44 -14.82
C VAL A 130 -17.36 6.96 -14.59
N HIS A 131 -17.58 6.20 -15.67
CA HIS A 131 -17.69 4.73 -15.64
C HIS A 131 -16.57 4.06 -14.82
N SER A 132 -15.31 4.47 -15.04
CA SER A 132 -14.17 3.92 -14.31
C SER A 132 -14.20 4.28 -12.83
N LEU A 133 -14.64 5.50 -12.49
CA LEU A 133 -14.74 5.98 -11.11
C LEU A 133 -15.77 5.19 -10.31
N LEU A 134 -16.90 4.87 -10.96
CA LEU A 134 -17.99 4.11 -10.39
C LEU A 134 -17.52 2.72 -9.91
N PHE A 135 -16.79 2.01 -10.77
CA PHE A 135 -16.22 0.70 -10.41
C PHE A 135 -15.10 0.81 -9.39
N LEU A 136 -14.23 1.81 -9.47
CA LEU A 136 -13.19 2.03 -8.44
C LEU A 136 -13.82 2.29 -7.05
N LYS A 137 -14.96 2.98 -7.01
CA LYS A 137 -15.71 3.20 -5.76
C LYS A 137 -16.44 1.93 -5.32
N LEU A 138 -17.03 1.18 -6.24
CA LEU A 138 -17.65 -0.10 -5.92
C LEU A 138 -16.65 -1.06 -5.26
N VAL A 139 -15.42 -1.14 -5.78
CA VAL A 139 -14.37 -2.01 -5.23
C VAL A 139 -14.05 -1.68 -3.77
N SER A 140 -13.99 -0.40 -3.37
CA SER A 140 -13.74 -0.05 -1.95
C SER A 140 -14.88 -0.43 -1.03
N THR A 141 -16.09 -0.53 -1.55
CA THR A 141 -17.27 -0.92 -0.78
C THR A 141 -17.44 -2.43 -0.66
N LEU A 142 -17.02 -3.18 -1.69
CA LEU A 142 -17.20 -4.64 -1.73
C LEU A 142 -16.05 -5.41 -1.09
N PHE A 143 -14.81 -4.93 -1.25
CA PHE A 143 -13.61 -5.67 -0.88
C PHE A 143 -12.79 -4.94 0.20
N PRO A 144 -12.07 -5.68 1.05
CA PRO A 144 -11.20 -5.08 2.06
C PRO A 144 -10.05 -4.30 1.42
N THR A 145 -9.76 -3.12 1.98
CA THR A 145 -8.66 -2.23 1.56
C THR A 145 -7.43 -2.31 2.47
N SER A 146 -7.51 -3.06 3.57
CA SER A 146 -6.44 -3.26 4.56
C SER A 146 -5.30 -4.17 4.08
N ASP A 147 -5.61 -5.11 3.20
CA ASP A 147 -4.77 -6.28 2.93
C ASP A 147 -3.44 -5.94 2.24
N ALA A 148 -2.37 -6.66 2.62
CA ALA A 148 -1.04 -6.54 2.02
C ALA A 148 -1.08 -6.58 0.49
N ARG A 149 -1.75 -7.61 -0.03
CA ARG A 149 -2.03 -7.85 -1.45
C ARG A 149 -3.42 -8.47 -1.56
N HIS A 150 -4.25 -7.93 -2.43
CA HIS A 150 -5.59 -8.42 -2.68
C HIS A 150 -5.82 -8.52 -4.20
N TYR A 151 -6.55 -9.55 -4.63
CA TYR A 151 -6.70 -9.91 -6.04
C TYR A 151 -7.37 -8.82 -6.90
N VAL A 152 -8.38 -8.12 -6.35
CA VAL A 152 -9.15 -7.08 -7.05
C VAL A 152 -8.74 -5.66 -6.61
N THR A 153 -8.73 -5.40 -5.31
CA THR A 153 -8.34 -4.11 -4.71
C THR A 153 -6.93 -3.64 -5.05
N THR A 154 -5.92 -4.52 -5.13
CA THR A 154 -4.56 -4.07 -5.47
C THR A 154 -4.46 -3.55 -6.91
N PRO A 155 -5.00 -4.24 -7.95
CA PRO A 155 -5.12 -3.68 -9.29
C PRO A 155 -5.88 -2.35 -9.33
N ALA A 156 -6.99 -2.22 -8.59
CA ALA A 156 -7.76 -0.97 -8.52
C ALA A 156 -6.94 0.19 -7.95
N LEU A 157 -6.20 -0.06 -6.86
CA LEU A 157 -5.31 0.93 -6.24
C LEU A 157 -4.17 1.33 -7.18
N VAL A 158 -3.58 0.37 -7.92
CA VAL A 158 -2.53 0.66 -8.92
C VAL A 158 -3.08 1.52 -10.06
N PHE A 159 -4.29 1.24 -10.55
CA PHE A 159 -4.95 2.09 -11.55
C PHE A 159 -5.14 3.51 -11.02
N LEU A 160 -5.61 3.66 -9.78
CA LEU A 160 -5.79 4.96 -9.15
C LEU A 160 -4.46 5.74 -9.01
N CYS A 161 -3.39 5.09 -8.54
CA CYS A 161 -2.07 5.70 -8.45
C CYS A 161 -1.54 6.11 -9.83
N HIS A 162 -1.73 5.27 -10.85
CA HIS A 162 -1.33 5.59 -12.22
C HIS A 162 -2.07 6.83 -12.72
N ALA A 163 -3.38 6.93 -12.49
CA ALA A 163 -4.18 8.10 -12.87
C ALA A 163 -3.69 9.38 -12.17
N LEU A 164 -3.49 9.36 -10.85
CA LEU A 164 -2.99 10.51 -10.09
C LEU A 164 -1.57 10.94 -10.50
N ALA A 165 -0.73 10.01 -10.94
CA ALA A 165 0.64 10.31 -11.35
C ALA A 165 0.75 10.95 -12.75
N ARG A 166 -0.25 10.76 -13.63
CA ARG A 166 -0.15 11.14 -15.05
C ARG A 166 -1.10 12.24 -15.47
N VAL A 167 -2.26 12.34 -14.84
CA VAL A 167 -3.27 13.33 -15.23
C VAL A 167 -2.83 14.73 -14.78
N CYS A 168 -2.83 15.67 -15.72
CA CYS A 168 -2.73 17.10 -15.44
C CYS A 168 -4.14 17.70 -15.58
N PRO A 169 -4.72 18.29 -14.53
CA PRO A 169 -6.02 18.92 -14.65
C PRO A 169 -5.90 20.16 -15.55
N VAL A 170 -6.65 20.16 -16.66
CA VAL A 170 -6.75 21.30 -17.60
C VAL A 170 -8.15 21.88 -17.57
N THR A 171 -9.17 21.05 -17.35
CA THR A 171 -10.58 21.44 -17.28
C THR A 171 -11.14 21.28 -15.86
N GLU A 172 -12.26 21.95 -15.56
CA GLU A 172 -13.02 21.74 -14.32
C GLU A 172 -13.38 20.27 -14.12
N ARG A 173 -13.78 19.59 -15.20
CA ARG A 173 -14.06 18.15 -15.21
C ARG A 173 -12.85 17.33 -14.80
N ASP A 174 -11.68 17.61 -15.38
CA ASP A 174 -10.46 16.87 -15.03
C ASP A 174 -10.12 17.08 -13.55
N MET A 175 -10.26 18.31 -13.04
CA MET A 175 -10.04 18.64 -11.64
C MET A 175 -11.05 17.94 -10.71
N SER A 176 -12.34 17.91 -11.04
CA SER A 176 -13.36 17.25 -10.22
C SER A 176 -13.16 15.73 -10.17
N VAL A 177 -12.86 15.10 -11.31
CA VAL A 177 -12.59 13.66 -11.42
C VAL A 177 -11.34 13.27 -10.63
N THR A 178 -10.26 14.02 -10.78
CA THR A 178 -9.00 13.74 -10.09
C THR A 178 -9.04 14.01 -8.59
N LEU A 179 -9.77 15.03 -8.14
CA LEU A 179 -10.02 15.26 -6.71
C LEU A 179 -10.85 14.14 -6.10
N PHE A 180 -11.80 13.57 -6.86
CA PHE A 180 -12.53 12.37 -6.43
C PHE A 180 -11.63 11.13 -6.39
N LEU A 181 -10.72 10.96 -7.35
CA LEU A 181 -9.71 9.90 -7.26
C LEU A 181 -8.81 10.10 -6.04
N ALA A 182 -8.45 11.34 -5.70
CA ALA A 182 -7.66 11.64 -4.52
C ALA A 182 -8.42 11.31 -3.22
N THR A 183 -9.72 11.63 -3.11
CA THR A 183 -10.54 11.26 -1.95
C THR A 183 -10.71 9.73 -1.84
N LEU A 184 -10.93 9.06 -2.97
CA LEU A 184 -11.03 7.60 -3.04
C LEU A 184 -9.69 6.93 -2.67
N ALA A 185 -8.56 7.52 -3.06
CA ALA A 185 -7.23 7.07 -2.64
C ALA A 185 -7.10 7.06 -1.12
N VAL A 186 -7.53 8.15 -0.46
CA VAL A 186 -7.52 8.30 0.99
C VAL A 186 -8.39 7.23 1.65
N GLU A 187 -9.56 6.91 1.08
CA GLU A 187 -10.43 5.83 1.56
C GLU A 187 -9.75 4.45 1.48
N TYR A 188 -9.03 4.16 0.39
CA TYR A 188 -8.28 2.90 0.26
C TYR A 188 -7.15 2.77 1.29
N ILE A 189 -6.51 3.88 1.67
CA ILE A 189 -5.44 3.87 2.67
C ILE A 189 -5.91 4.12 4.09
N ASP A 190 -7.22 4.31 4.30
CA ASP A 190 -7.77 4.70 5.60
C ASP A 190 -7.38 3.69 6.70
N LEU A 191 -7.61 2.41 6.42
CA LEU A 191 -7.27 1.29 7.32
C LEU A 191 -5.83 0.82 7.18
N SER A 192 -5.30 0.77 5.96
CA SER A 192 -3.95 0.22 5.70
C SER A 192 -2.83 1.20 6.06
N LYS A 193 -3.17 2.49 6.19
CA LYS A 193 -2.31 3.62 6.52
C LYS A 193 -0.99 3.63 5.73
N ARG A 194 -1.10 3.33 4.44
CA ARG A 194 0.05 3.32 3.51
C ARG A 194 0.37 4.72 3.01
N TYR A 195 1.64 4.93 2.73
CA TYR A 195 2.12 6.13 2.07
C TYR A 195 1.95 6.03 0.56
N LEU A 196 1.19 6.96 -0.03
CA LEU A 196 1.02 7.08 -1.47
C LEU A 196 1.72 8.35 -1.99
N PRO A 197 2.91 8.22 -2.59
CA PRO A 197 3.66 9.40 -3.08
C PRO A 197 2.92 10.12 -4.21
N GLU A 198 2.16 9.41 -5.05
CA GLU A 198 1.40 10.00 -6.15
C GLU A 198 0.31 10.94 -5.65
N LEU A 199 -0.41 10.52 -4.59
CA LEU A 199 -1.47 11.31 -3.96
C LEU A 199 -0.91 12.60 -3.35
N VAL A 200 0.20 12.48 -2.61
CA VAL A 200 0.88 13.62 -1.99
C VAL A 200 1.39 14.61 -3.04
N ASN A 201 2.03 14.11 -4.09
CA ASN A 201 2.51 14.93 -5.20
C ASN A 201 1.34 15.59 -5.96
N TYR A 202 0.22 14.89 -6.12
CA TYR A 202 -0.98 15.42 -6.75
C TYR A 202 -1.60 16.57 -5.96
N VAL A 203 -1.81 16.38 -4.65
CA VAL A 203 -2.34 17.41 -3.74
C VAL A 203 -1.41 18.63 -3.70
N GLN A 204 -0.09 18.41 -3.61
CA GLN A 204 0.89 19.49 -3.64
C GLN A 204 0.85 20.24 -4.98
N GLY A 205 0.72 19.53 -6.10
CA GLY A 205 0.58 20.13 -7.42
C GLY A 205 -0.69 20.97 -7.55
N CYS A 206 -1.81 20.51 -6.99
CA CYS A 206 -3.06 21.30 -6.95
C CYS A 206 -2.90 22.60 -6.17
N LEU A 207 -2.28 22.56 -4.98
CA LEU A 207 -1.99 23.77 -4.19
C LEU A 207 -1.14 24.77 -4.98
N LEU A 208 -0.12 24.28 -5.69
CA LEU A 208 0.74 25.13 -6.52
C LEU A 208 0.02 25.67 -7.76
N LEU A 209 -0.97 24.95 -8.31
CA LEU A 209 -1.81 25.44 -9.41
C LEU A 209 -2.77 26.56 -9.00
N PHE A 210 -3.23 26.57 -7.75
CA PHE A 210 -4.13 27.61 -7.25
C PHE A 210 -3.42 28.95 -7.02
N SER A 211 -2.09 28.93 -6.84
CA SER A 211 -1.28 30.12 -6.67
C SER A 211 -0.96 30.78 -8.01
N ARG A 212 -1.03 32.11 -8.05
CA ARG A 212 -0.66 32.90 -9.24
C ARG A 212 0.85 32.90 -9.49
N HIS A 213 1.63 32.90 -8.40
CA HIS A 213 3.08 32.88 -8.44
C HIS A 213 3.58 31.68 -7.63
N PRO A 214 3.71 30.48 -8.24
CA PRO A 214 4.09 29.29 -7.51
C PRO A 214 5.49 29.48 -6.90
N PRO A 215 5.64 29.31 -5.56
CA PRO A 215 6.91 29.55 -4.87
C PRO A 215 7.93 28.43 -5.10
N LEU A 216 7.47 27.30 -5.65
CA LEU A 216 8.24 26.09 -5.89
C LEU A 216 8.06 25.61 -7.33
N PRO A 217 9.06 24.91 -7.91
CA PRO A 217 8.93 24.35 -9.25
C PRO A 217 7.83 23.28 -9.29
N LEU A 218 6.96 23.37 -10.30
CA LEU A 218 5.94 22.37 -10.60
C LEU A 218 6.63 21.09 -11.12
N HIS A 219 6.32 19.96 -10.50
CA HIS A 219 6.73 18.64 -11.02
C HIS A 219 5.70 18.12 -12.03
N LYS A 220 6.17 17.32 -12.99
CA LYS A 220 5.28 16.59 -13.92
C LYS A 220 4.29 15.74 -13.11
N PRO A 221 3.01 15.68 -13.50
CA PRO A 221 2.46 16.05 -14.81
C PRO A 221 2.05 17.52 -14.97
N PHE A 222 2.07 18.31 -13.89
CA PHE A 222 1.62 19.71 -13.90
C PHE A 222 2.51 20.62 -14.77
N LYS A 223 1.89 21.55 -15.50
CA LYS A 223 2.58 22.52 -16.37
C LYS A 223 2.33 23.94 -15.87
N SER A 224 3.29 24.85 -16.08
CA SER A 224 3.12 26.27 -15.74
C SER A 224 1.95 26.93 -16.50
N SER A 225 1.64 26.42 -17.70
CA SER A 225 0.52 26.90 -18.53
C SER A 225 -0.86 26.67 -17.91
N SER A 226 -1.03 25.70 -17.00
CA SER A 226 -2.31 25.43 -16.33
C SER A 226 -2.54 26.25 -15.06
N ALA A 227 -1.50 26.87 -14.49
CA ALA A 227 -1.60 27.63 -13.24
C ALA A 227 -2.48 28.90 -13.36
N GLN A 228 -2.54 29.51 -14.55
CA GLN A 228 -3.37 30.70 -14.78
C GLN A 228 -4.88 30.41 -14.87
N MET A 229 -5.29 29.15 -15.03
CA MET A 229 -6.70 28.78 -15.21
C MET A 229 -7.46 28.52 -13.91
N PHE A 230 -6.77 28.07 -12.85
CA PHE A 230 -7.38 27.72 -11.56
C PHE A 230 -7.09 28.75 -10.46
N CYS A 231 -6.45 29.87 -10.79
CA CYS A 231 -6.18 30.91 -9.82
C CYS A 231 -7.48 31.57 -9.33
N LEU A 232 -7.47 32.03 -8.08
CA LEU A 232 -8.57 32.83 -7.54
C LEU A 232 -8.55 34.21 -8.18
N ASP A 233 -9.65 34.60 -8.83
CA ASP A 233 -9.89 35.98 -9.25
C ASP A 233 -11.13 36.53 -8.54
N ALA A 234 -10.89 37.42 -7.57
CA ALA A 234 -11.91 38.04 -6.74
C ALA A 234 -12.92 38.87 -7.56
N ARG A 235 -12.49 39.43 -8.70
CA ARG A 235 -13.36 40.19 -9.60
C ARG A 235 -14.34 39.27 -10.34
N ALA A 236 -13.86 38.14 -10.85
CA ALA A 236 -14.68 37.12 -11.50
C ALA A 236 -15.67 36.46 -10.52
N LEU A 237 -15.26 36.23 -9.26
CA LEU A 237 -16.15 35.71 -8.20
C LEU A 237 -17.35 36.60 -7.95
N THR A 238 -17.11 37.90 -7.84
CA THR A 238 -18.17 38.88 -7.56
C THR A 238 -19.16 38.98 -8.73
N GLN A 239 -18.66 38.91 -9.97
CA GLN A 239 -19.51 38.90 -11.16
C GLN A 239 -20.36 37.62 -11.30
N GLN A 240 -19.80 36.45 -10.98
CA GLN A 240 -20.53 35.19 -11.06
C GLN A 240 -21.58 35.03 -9.96
N LEU A 241 -21.29 35.47 -8.73
CA LEU A 241 -22.27 35.46 -7.64
C LEU A 241 -23.44 36.43 -7.91
N ALA A 242 -23.16 37.57 -8.55
CA ALA A 242 -24.21 38.51 -8.98
C ALA A 242 -25.13 37.94 -10.07
N LEU A 243 -24.64 37.02 -10.92
CA LEU A 243 -25.43 36.37 -11.98
C LEU A 243 -26.25 35.17 -11.47
N ASN A 244 -25.80 34.49 -10.42
CA ASN A 244 -26.39 33.24 -9.95
C ASN A 244 -27.50 33.38 -8.90
N GLY A 245 -27.82 34.61 -8.46
CA GLY A 245 -28.96 34.97 -7.59
C GLY A 245 -29.24 34.01 -6.42
N ASP A 246 -28.84 34.39 -5.20
CA ASP A 246 -29.37 33.90 -3.90
C ASP A 246 -29.81 32.41 -3.82
N SER A 247 -29.00 31.48 -4.34
CA SER A 247 -29.29 30.03 -4.30
C SER A 247 -28.23 29.22 -3.55
N PHE A 248 -27.46 29.86 -2.66
CA PHE A 248 -26.40 29.21 -1.86
C PHE A 248 -26.84 28.85 -0.42
N ALA A 249 -28.11 29.09 -0.05
CA ALA A 249 -28.58 28.99 1.34
C ALA A 249 -28.87 27.56 1.87
N SER A 250 -28.55 26.47 1.15
CA SER A 250 -28.96 25.12 1.58
C SER A 250 -27.84 24.09 1.70
N THR A 251 -26.59 24.50 1.95
CA THR A 251 -25.51 23.52 2.25
C THR A 251 -24.54 23.90 3.38
N THR A 252 -24.69 25.05 4.02
CA THR A 252 -23.82 25.44 5.15
C THR A 252 -24.59 26.27 6.18
N SER A 253 -25.51 25.65 6.92
CA SER A 253 -26.03 26.23 8.16
C SER A 253 -26.56 25.14 9.08
N SER A 254 -25.76 24.76 10.07
CA SER A 254 -26.23 24.29 11.37
C SER A 254 -25.17 24.69 12.38
N SER A 255 -25.31 25.92 12.87
CA SER A 255 -24.53 26.46 13.98
C SER A 255 -25.04 25.88 15.29
N GLU A 256 -24.12 25.31 16.08
CA GLU A 256 -24.32 24.83 17.44
C GLU A 256 -24.83 25.93 18.39
N GLY A 257 -25.81 25.59 19.21
CA GLY A 257 -26.22 26.36 20.39
C GLY A 257 -25.75 25.65 21.66
N LEU A 258 -24.80 26.27 22.36
CA LEU A 258 -24.41 25.92 23.72
C LEU A 258 -25.59 26.08 24.69
N SER A 259 -25.87 25.05 25.48
CA SER A 259 -26.30 25.24 26.88
C SER A 259 -25.78 24.12 27.77
N LYS A 260 -25.16 24.56 28.87
CA LYS A 260 -24.50 23.81 29.94
C LYS A 260 -25.44 22.80 30.63
N GLU A 261 -24.91 21.67 31.09
CA GLU A 261 -25.01 21.22 32.49
C GLU A 261 -24.11 19.99 32.78
N ASN A 262 -23.75 19.88 34.06
CA ASN A 262 -22.60 19.18 34.65
C ASN A 262 -22.87 17.69 35.03
N PRO A 263 -21.85 16.93 35.49
CA PRO A 263 -21.80 15.47 35.37
C PRO A 263 -22.28 14.71 36.61
N SER A 264 -22.66 13.44 36.44
CA SER A 264 -22.59 12.45 37.52
C SER A 264 -22.29 11.04 37.00
N ALA A 265 -21.43 10.36 37.76
CA ALA A 265 -20.85 9.05 37.49
C ALA A 265 -21.79 7.89 37.88
N THR A 266 -21.62 6.70 37.27
CA THR A 266 -21.55 5.40 37.97
C THR A 266 -21.29 4.20 37.02
N ASN A 267 -20.18 3.50 37.27
CA ASN A 267 -19.94 2.03 37.32
C ASN A 267 -20.44 1.05 36.21
N PHE A 268 -19.47 0.57 35.40
CA PHE A 268 -19.00 -0.83 35.17
C PHE A 268 -19.98 -1.98 34.71
N PRO A 269 -19.47 -3.10 34.13
CA PRO A 269 -19.80 -3.54 32.76
C PRO A 269 -20.51 -4.91 32.68
N THR A 270 -21.05 -5.30 31.51
CA THR A 270 -21.01 -6.70 30.99
C THR A 270 -21.73 -6.91 29.64
N LYS A 271 -21.15 -7.83 28.85
CA LYS A 271 -21.73 -8.72 27.80
C LYS A 271 -22.00 -8.17 26.39
N THR A 272 -21.05 -8.51 25.51
CA THR A 272 -21.21 -9.19 24.21
C THR A 272 -22.63 -9.28 23.63
N LYS A 273 -22.89 -8.59 22.51
CA LYS A 273 -23.85 -8.96 21.46
C LYS A 273 -23.52 -8.23 20.15
N LEU A 274 -23.29 -9.02 19.10
CA LEU A 274 -23.34 -8.61 17.70
C LEU A 274 -24.66 -7.87 17.42
N SER A 275 -24.63 -6.73 16.73
CA SER A 275 -25.83 -6.08 16.22
C SER A 275 -25.59 -5.49 14.81
N PRO A 276 -26.63 -5.44 13.97
CA PRO A 276 -26.51 -5.33 12.52
C PRO A 276 -26.32 -3.87 12.06
N SER A 277 -25.73 -3.74 10.88
CA SER A 277 -25.50 -2.52 10.11
C SER A 277 -26.75 -1.61 10.10
N LYS A 278 -26.64 -0.44 10.73
CA LYS A 278 -27.60 0.65 10.61
C LYS A 278 -27.32 1.42 9.33
N THR A 279 -28.33 1.52 8.47
CA THR A 279 -28.38 2.36 7.27
C THR A 279 -28.51 3.85 7.64
N CYS A 280 -27.80 4.67 6.87
CA CYS A 280 -27.82 6.12 6.60
C CYS A 280 -28.73 7.08 7.39
N THR A 281 -28.22 8.32 7.47
CA THR A 281 -28.83 9.59 7.92
C THR A 281 -28.90 9.84 9.43
N SER A 282 -27.75 9.79 10.11
CA SER A 282 -27.50 10.61 11.30
C SER A 282 -26.16 11.33 11.13
N ILE A 283 -26.18 12.63 11.39
CA ILE A 283 -25.04 13.52 11.37
C ILE A 283 -24.19 13.18 12.60
N ASP A 284 -23.09 12.47 12.40
CA ASP A 284 -22.02 12.32 13.38
C ASP A 284 -20.82 13.17 12.90
N GLU A 285 -20.69 14.38 13.45
CA GLU A 285 -19.56 15.30 13.19
C GLU A 285 -18.22 14.78 13.74
N ASN A 286 -18.20 13.62 14.40
CA ASN A 286 -16.99 12.99 14.94
C ASN A 286 -16.58 11.69 14.22
N SER A 287 -17.13 11.39 13.04
CA SER A 287 -16.70 10.23 12.27
C SER A 287 -15.49 10.58 11.40
N HIS A 288 -14.35 9.94 11.65
CA HIS A 288 -13.12 9.97 10.83
C HIS A 288 -13.31 9.38 9.41
N VAL A 289 -14.54 9.26 8.91
CA VAL A 289 -14.89 8.61 7.64
C VAL A 289 -15.30 9.68 6.63
N LEU A 290 -14.33 10.13 5.83
CA LEU A 290 -14.61 10.95 4.65
C LEU A 290 -15.49 10.15 3.68
N GLN A 291 -16.79 10.47 3.58
CA GLN A 291 -17.57 9.97 2.45
C GLN A 291 -17.17 10.74 1.18
N PRO A 292 -16.73 10.06 0.09
CA PRO A 292 -16.29 10.73 -1.14
C PRO A 292 -17.34 11.65 -1.75
N THR A 293 -18.62 11.32 -1.56
CA THR A 293 -19.79 12.08 -2.00
C THR A 293 -19.97 13.41 -1.28
N MET A 294 -19.36 13.58 -0.10
CA MET A 294 -19.45 14.80 0.71
C MET A 294 -18.33 15.82 0.43
N LEU A 295 -17.32 15.44 -0.37
CA LEU A 295 -16.19 16.30 -0.72
C LEU A 295 -16.00 16.56 -2.21
N CYS A 296 -16.59 15.78 -3.11
CA CYS A 296 -16.53 16.13 -4.53
C CYS A 296 -17.47 17.31 -4.82
N LEU A 297 -16.86 18.42 -5.28
CA LEU A 297 -17.44 19.35 -6.27
C LEU A 297 -18.50 18.58 -7.06
N THR A 298 -19.76 18.93 -6.82
CA THR A 298 -20.97 18.13 -7.06
C THR A 298 -20.90 17.16 -8.25
N ALA A 299 -21.55 15.99 -8.19
CA ALA A 299 -21.56 15.00 -9.28
C ALA A 299 -21.72 15.63 -10.68
N ARG A 300 -22.52 16.70 -10.80
CA ARG A 300 -22.69 17.54 -12.00
C ARG A 300 -21.38 18.06 -12.62
N ASP A 301 -20.40 18.45 -11.81
CA ASP A 301 -19.11 19.01 -12.23
C ASP A 301 -18.21 17.94 -12.90
N MET A 302 -18.47 16.65 -12.68
CA MET A 302 -17.78 15.54 -13.36
C MET A 302 -18.34 15.23 -14.75
N PHE A 303 -19.61 15.58 -14.98
CA PHE A 303 -20.29 15.39 -16.26
C PHE A 303 -20.26 16.64 -17.15
N SER A 304 -19.83 17.79 -16.60
CA SER A 304 -19.69 19.04 -17.35
C SER A 304 -18.85 18.84 -18.61
N THR A 305 -19.49 18.97 -19.77
CA THR A 305 -18.81 19.06 -21.07
C THR A 305 -18.48 20.52 -21.30
N SER A 306 -17.20 20.90 -21.27
CA SER A 306 -16.80 22.24 -21.67
C SER A 306 -17.14 22.43 -23.16
N GLY A 307 -18.26 23.10 -23.43
CA GLY A 307 -18.67 23.44 -24.78
C GLY A 307 -20.17 23.34 -25.00
N LYS A 308 -20.88 24.41 -24.65
CA LYS A 308 -22.15 24.94 -25.19
C LYS A 308 -23.05 25.39 -24.04
N GLY A 309 -22.95 26.66 -23.65
CA GLY A 309 -23.92 27.26 -22.74
C GLY A 309 -23.37 28.32 -21.80
N SER A 310 -22.70 29.35 -22.34
CA SER A 310 -22.54 30.70 -21.79
C SER A 310 -21.35 31.33 -22.50
N GLY A 311 -21.45 32.61 -22.88
CA GLY A 311 -20.43 33.33 -23.66
C GLY A 311 -19.13 33.63 -22.89
N VAL A 312 -18.60 32.67 -22.13
CA VAL A 312 -17.29 32.74 -21.49
C VAL A 312 -16.25 32.28 -22.52
N LYS A 313 -15.24 33.11 -22.77
CA LYS A 313 -14.12 32.77 -23.67
C LYS A 313 -13.57 31.39 -23.29
N SER A 314 -13.47 30.51 -24.29
CA SER A 314 -12.97 29.14 -24.15
C SER A 314 -11.64 29.10 -23.39
N GLY A 315 -11.67 28.75 -22.10
CA GLY A 315 -10.47 28.54 -21.29
C GLY A 315 -10.48 29.06 -19.85
N GLN A 316 -11.52 29.77 -19.38
CA GLN A 316 -11.59 30.20 -17.98
C GLN A 316 -12.52 29.30 -17.17
N CYS A 317 -12.00 28.72 -16.07
CA CYS A 317 -12.81 28.01 -15.09
C CYS A 317 -13.63 29.01 -14.27
N SER A 318 -14.82 28.59 -13.86
CA SER A 318 -15.69 29.30 -12.95
C SER A 318 -14.96 29.54 -11.64
N SER A 319 -14.83 30.81 -11.28
CA SER A 319 -14.16 31.21 -10.06
C SER A 319 -14.81 30.62 -8.79
N LEU A 320 -16.12 30.36 -8.81
CA LEU A 320 -16.85 29.64 -7.76
C LEU A 320 -16.46 28.16 -7.67
N PHE A 321 -16.18 27.52 -8.81
CA PHE A 321 -15.63 26.16 -8.84
C PHE A 321 -14.23 26.13 -8.23
N ASN A 322 -13.37 27.12 -8.55
CA ASN A 322 -12.02 27.22 -7.99
C ASN A 322 -12.04 27.34 -6.46
N VAL A 323 -12.94 28.15 -5.88
CA VAL A 323 -13.10 28.25 -4.41
C VAL A 323 -13.46 26.90 -3.78
N LYS A 324 -14.43 26.19 -4.35
CA LYS A 324 -14.83 24.88 -3.86
C LYS A 324 -13.71 23.85 -4.00
N ALA A 325 -12.92 23.92 -5.08
CA ALA A 325 -11.80 23.02 -5.33
C ALA A 325 -10.69 23.24 -4.31
N ILE A 326 -10.39 24.50 -3.99
CA ILE A 326 -9.44 24.87 -2.94
C ILE A 326 -9.90 24.31 -1.59
N LEU A 327 -11.16 24.52 -1.20
CA LEU A 327 -11.69 23.97 0.05
C LEU A 327 -11.60 22.43 0.10
N CYS A 328 -11.88 21.74 -1.00
CA CYS A 328 -11.74 20.29 -1.08
C CYS A 328 -10.27 19.85 -0.86
N VAL A 329 -9.32 20.52 -1.52
CA VAL A 329 -7.89 20.22 -1.37
C VAL A 329 -7.42 20.51 0.05
N LEU A 330 -7.88 21.59 0.69
CA LEU A 330 -7.52 21.89 2.09
C LEU A 330 -8.04 20.84 3.07
N LYS A 331 -9.27 20.36 2.86
CA LYS A 331 -9.79 19.24 3.65
C LYS A 331 -8.99 17.96 3.43
N LEU A 332 -8.61 17.65 2.18
CA LEU A 332 -7.72 16.52 1.87
C LEU A 332 -6.37 16.65 2.58
N VAL A 333 -5.76 17.83 2.58
CA VAL A 333 -4.50 18.09 3.29
C VAL A 333 -4.66 17.81 4.78
N ASN A 334 -5.71 18.34 5.42
CA ASN A 334 -5.96 18.07 6.85
C ASN A 334 -6.03 16.57 7.16
N VAL A 335 -6.77 15.80 6.34
CA VAL A 335 -6.88 14.36 6.56
C VAL A 335 -5.55 13.63 6.31
N LEU A 336 -4.77 14.07 5.33
CA LEU A 336 -3.43 13.51 5.11
C LEU A 336 -2.49 13.81 6.29
N VAL A 337 -2.57 15.02 6.87
CA VAL A 337 -1.81 15.42 8.05
C VAL A 337 -2.18 14.52 9.23
N ASP A 338 -3.47 14.41 9.56
CA ASP A 338 -3.95 13.58 10.67
C ASP A 338 -3.53 12.10 10.51
N LYS A 339 -3.42 11.61 9.27
CA LYS A 339 -3.02 10.21 8.98
C LYS A 339 -1.51 9.97 9.02
N TYR A 340 -0.71 10.90 8.52
CA TYR A 340 0.72 10.66 8.27
C TYR A 340 1.64 11.20 9.34
N VAL A 341 1.23 12.20 10.13
CA VAL A 341 2.07 12.82 11.17
C VAL A 341 2.54 11.79 12.20
N ASP A 342 1.63 10.98 12.73
CA ASP A 342 1.95 10.00 13.79
C ASP A 342 2.73 8.77 13.29
N GLN A 343 2.68 8.49 12.00
CA GLN A 343 3.12 7.21 11.45
C GLN A 343 4.47 7.24 10.77
N TYR A 344 4.84 8.37 10.18
CA TYR A 344 6.05 8.49 9.39
C TYR A 344 7.01 9.47 10.03
N GLU A 345 8.21 9.00 10.36
CA GLU A 345 9.29 9.85 10.88
C GLU A 345 9.69 10.96 9.90
N ALA A 346 9.52 10.72 8.59
CA ALA A 346 9.79 11.67 7.52
C ALA A 346 8.56 12.52 7.12
N SER A 347 7.44 12.44 7.85
CA SER A 347 6.20 13.17 7.56
C SER A 347 6.44 14.68 7.41
N TYR A 348 7.31 15.25 8.23
CA TYR A 348 7.67 16.66 8.17
C TYR A 348 8.25 17.10 6.82
N LEU A 349 9.16 16.33 6.22
CA LEU A 349 9.78 16.68 4.93
C LEU A 349 8.74 16.74 3.80
N ILE A 350 7.74 15.86 3.88
CA ILE A 350 6.63 15.80 2.93
C ILE A 350 5.77 17.06 3.06
N PHE A 351 5.38 17.42 4.28
CA PHE A 351 4.49 18.56 4.52
C PHE A 351 5.18 19.92 4.40
N MET A 352 6.50 20.01 4.51
CA MET A 352 7.25 21.27 4.35
C MET A 352 6.99 21.94 3.00
N ARG A 353 6.93 21.15 1.92
CA ARG A 353 6.61 21.69 0.58
C ARG A 353 5.18 22.18 0.49
N MET A 354 4.24 21.46 1.09
CA MET A 354 2.83 21.87 1.16
C MET A 354 2.68 23.16 1.98
N ARG A 355 3.38 23.29 3.11
CA ARG A 355 3.36 24.47 3.96
C ARG A 355 3.80 25.74 3.23
N VAL A 356 4.89 25.67 2.46
CA VAL A 356 5.36 26.80 1.64
C VAL A 356 4.30 27.22 0.63
N ALA A 357 3.65 26.26 -0.03
CA ALA A 357 2.56 26.54 -0.96
C ALA A 357 1.32 27.16 -0.26
N LEU A 358 0.96 26.65 0.93
CA LEU A 358 -0.16 27.17 1.73
C LEU A 358 0.08 28.60 2.23
N ASN A 359 1.30 28.92 2.67
CA ASN A 359 1.65 30.28 3.08
C ASN A 359 1.53 31.27 1.93
N GLN A 360 2.02 30.91 0.74
CA GLN A 360 1.87 31.73 -0.46
C GLN A 360 0.39 31.94 -0.81
N LEU A 361 -0.43 30.87 -0.77
CA LEU A 361 -1.87 30.97 -1.01
C LEU A 361 -2.55 31.88 0.03
N SER A 362 -2.18 31.77 1.30
CA SER A 362 -2.69 32.61 2.38
C SER A 362 -2.38 34.09 2.15
N GLU A 363 -1.16 34.41 1.73
CA GLU A 363 -0.75 35.78 1.36
C GLU A 363 -1.50 36.31 0.13
N GLU A 364 -1.62 35.52 -0.92
CA GLU A 364 -2.39 35.89 -2.13
C GLU A 364 -3.87 36.12 -1.81
N MET A 365 -4.45 35.31 -0.92
CA MET A 365 -5.84 35.47 -0.47
C MET A 365 -6.03 36.71 0.40
N ASN A 366 -5.11 37.00 1.30
CA ASN A 366 -5.12 38.24 2.08
C ASN A 366 -5.02 39.47 1.18
N ASN A 367 -4.17 39.43 0.16
CA ASN A 367 -4.06 40.51 -0.83
C ASN A 367 -5.36 40.68 -1.62
N CYS A 368 -6.04 39.59 -1.96
CA CYS A 368 -7.35 39.59 -2.62
C CYS A 368 -8.46 40.17 -1.72
N LEU A 369 -8.48 39.85 -0.42
CA LEU A 369 -9.44 40.39 0.56
C LEU A 369 -9.25 41.90 0.78
N HIS A 370 -8.00 42.38 0.77
CA HIS A 370 -7.65 43.79 0.98
C HIS A 370 -7.60 44.62 -0.31
N GLY A 371 -7.93 44.04 -1.47
CA GLY A 371 -8.07 44.77 -2.73
C GLY A 371 -6.74 45.32 -3.30
N LYS A 372 -5.58 44.87 -2.81
CA LYS A 372 -4.28 45.27 -3.36
C LYS A 372 -4.04 44.44 -4.63
N GLN A 373 -4.04 45.08 -5.80
CA GLN A 373 -3.53 44.44 -7.01
C GLN A 373 -2.05 44.10 -6.79
N ALA A 374 -1.69 42.84 -7.07
CA ALA A 374 -0.30 42.46 -7.29
C ALA A 374 0.14 43.10 -8.61
N ASP A 375 0.54 44.36 -8.54
CA ASP A 375 1.09 45.11 -9.65
C ASP A 375 2.58 44.73 -9.81
N GLY A 376 2.98 44.35 -11.02
CA GLY A 376 4.38 44.30 -11.43
C GLY A 376 5.20 43.09 -10.94
N GLY A 377 5.52 42.20 -11.88
CA GLY A 377 6.58 41.22 -11.67
C GLY A 377 7.94 41.88 -11.48
N GLU A 378 8.50 41.76 -10.28
CA GLU A 378 9.95 41.68 -10.15
C GLU A 378 10.37 40.26 -10.47
N ARG A 379 10.94 40.10 -11.68
CA ARG A 379 11.71 38.92 -12.05
C ARG A 379 12.77 38.70 -10.99
N TYR A 380 12.78 37.50 -10.41
CA TYR A 380 14.04 36.89 -9.98
C TYR A 380 14.92 36.68 -11.23
N THR A 381 15.67 37.71 -11.59
CA THR A 381 16.95 37.59 -12.31
C THR A 381 18.03 38.06 -11.36
N MET A 382 18.24 37.32 -10.26
CA MET A 382 19.59 37.18 -9.74
C MET A 382 20.34 36.34 -10.78
N ASP A 383 21.54 36.77 -11.19
CA ASP A 383 22.39 36.18 -12.24
C ASP A 383 22.12 36.57 -13.70
N ALA A 384 22.03 37.88 -13.99
CA ALA A 384 22.48 38.45 -15.28
C ALA A 384 22.68 39.98 -15.27
N GLY A 385 22.54 40.66 -14.12
CA GLY A 385 22.63 42.13 -14.01
C GLY A 385 24.01 42.69 -13.65
N ASN A 386 24.95 41.86 -13.16
CA ASN A 386 26.28 42.32 -12.72
C ASN A 386 27.35 42.32 -13.82
N LYS A 387 26.95 42.48 -15.09
CA LYS A 387 27.88 42.59 -16.23
C LYS A 387 27.61 43.75 -17.18
N VAL A 388 26.66 44.64 -16.85
CA VAL A 388 26.35 45.82 -17.69
C VAL A 388 26.50 47.14 -16.91
N GLU A 389 26.47 47.12 -15.57
CA GLU A 389 26.72 48.32 -14.76
C GLU A 389 28.22 48.60 -14.50
N GLU A 390 29.11 47.66 -14.82
CA GLU A 390 30.57 47.86 -14.71
C GLU A 390 31.20 48.43 -16.01
N GLU A 391 30.46 48.47 -17.13
CA GLU A 391 30.92 49.02 -18.40
C GLU A 391 30.33 50.40 -18.76
N LEU A 392 29.38 50.93 -17.98
CA LEU A 392 28.76 52.25 -18.21
C LEU A 392 29.29 53.37 -17.29
N MET A 393 30.39 53.13 -16.57
CA MET A 393 31.14 54.14 -15.80
C MET A 393 32.37 54.68 -16.54
N LYS A 394 32.40 54.56 -17.87
CA LYS A 394 33.38 55.22 -18.74
C LYS A 394 32.67 55.87 -19.92
N GLU A 395 32.15 57.07 -19.68
CA GLU A 395 32.23 58.23 -20.59
C GLU A 395 31.42 59.36 -19.97
N GLY A 396 32.15 60.33 -19.41
CA GLY A 396 31.57 61.57 -18.93
C GLY A 396 31.19 62.47 -20.10
N GLY A 397 30.03 63.12 -20.00
CA GLY A 397 29.71 64.27 -20.84
C GLY A 397 28.22 64.52 -21.00
N GLN A 398 27.81 65.76 -20.72
CA GLN A 398 26.57 66.40 -21.18
C GLN A 398 25.27 66.08 -20.42
N LYS A 399 25.24 66.52 -19.15
CA LYS A 399 24.00 66.95 -18.46
C LYS A 399 23.75 68.44 -18.74
N THR A 400 23.14 68.76 -19.87
CA THR A 400 22.41 70.04 -20.11
C THR A 400 21.68 69.89 -21.43
N GLU A 401 20.48 70.45 -21.54
CA GLU A 401 19.62 70.44 -22.74
C GLU A 401 18.66 69.25 -22.92
N LEU A 402 17.86 68.94 -21.91
CA LEU A 402 16.49 68.43 -22.15
C LEU A 402 15.54 68.75 -20.98
N LYS A 403 15.75 69.92 -20.35
CA LYS A 403 14.89 70.48 -19.29
C LYS A 403 13.97 71.62 -19.77
N LYS A 404 13.80 71.83 -21.08
CA LYS A 404 13.05 72.99 -21.62
C LYS A 404 11.93 72.69 -22.62
N ALA A 405 11.54 71.44 -22.83
CA ALA A 405 10.51 71.13 -23.83
C ALA A 405 9.49 70.08 -23.41
N VAL A 406 8.89 70.20 -22.22
CA VAL A 406 7.50 69.75 -21.98
C VAL A 406 6.89 70.71 -20.97
N GLY A 407 6.21 71.73 -21.50
CA GLY A 407 5.47 72.70 -20.71
C GLY A 407 4.27 72.05 -20.03
N LYS A 408 4.11 72.42 -18.75
CA LYS A 408 2.84 72.71 -18.07
C LYS A 408 1.57 72.35 -18.84
N HIS A 409 1.18 71.08 -18.85
CA HIS A 409 -0.20 70.60 -18.87
C HIS A 409 -0.15 69.13 -18.41
N ASN A 410 -1.20 68.63 -17.76
CA ASN A 410 -1.35 67.27 -17.21
C ASN A 410 -0.94 67.02 -15.75
N LYS A 411 -0.67 68.02 -14.90
CA LYS A 411 -0.66 67.77 -13.43
C LYS A 411 -2.08 67.68 -12.85
N THR A 412 -3.04 68.36 -13.46
CA THR A 412 -4.47 68.32 -13.11
C THR A 412 -5.21 67.17 -13.78
N ASP A 413 -4.81 66.78 -15.00
CA ASP A 413 -5.41 65.64 -15.70
C ASP A 413 -4.84 64.30 -15.19
N ALA A 414 -3.56 64.26 -14.77
CA ALA A 414 -3.03 63.10 -14.04
C ALA A 414 -3.70 62.92 -12.67
N LYS A 415 -4.08 64.01 -11.98
CA LYS A 415 -4.87 63.91 -10.73
C LYS A 415 -6.30 63.45 -10.98
N LYS A 416 -6.96 63.90 -12.04
CA LYS A 416 -8.32 63.45 -12.43
C LYS A 416 -8.36 62.07 -13.11
N LEU A 417 -7.22 61.56 -13.58
CA LEU A 417 -7.05 60.18 -14.05
C LEU A 417 -6.69 59.24 -12.90
N VAL A 418 -5.90 59.68 -11.92
CA VAL A 418 -5.61 58.93 -10.68
C VAL A 418 -6.83 58.89 -9.75
N GLU A 419 -7.67 59.91 -9.70
CA GLU A 419 -8.96 59.89 -8.98
C GLU A 419 -10.06 59.09 -9.71
N ARG A 420 -9.79 58.58 -10.92
CA ARG A 420 -10.62 57.58 -11.60
C ARG A 420 -9.98 56.18 -11.62
N MET A 421 -8.87 55.98 -10.91
CA MET A 421 -8.31 54.66 -10.66
C MET A 421 -9.01 54.04 -9.46
N GLU A 422 -10.08 53.31 -9.79
CA GLU A 422 -10.61 52.12 -9.10
C GLU A 422 -10.68 52.21 -7.57
N GLU A 423 -11.83 52.68 -7.07
CA GLU A 423 -12.34 52.23 -5.77
C GLU A 423 -12.15 50.70 -5.66
N PRO A 424 -11.69 50.16 -4.50
CA PRO A 424 -11.50 48.72 -4.36
C PRO A 424 -12.82 48.04 -4.74
N PRO A 425 -12.81 47.03 -5.63
CA PRO A 425 -14.05 46.44 -6.11
C PRO A 425 -14.84 46.01 -4.88
N VAL A 426 -16.08 46.49 -4.77
CA VAL A 426 -16.97 46.12 -3.67
C VAL A 426 -17.25 44.63 -3.83
N LEU A 427 -16.39 43.78 -3.25
CA LEU A 427 -16.65 42.35 -3.19
C LEU A 427 -18.01 42.17 -2.50
N SER A 428 -18.88 41.34 -3.09
CA SER A 428 -20.16 41.01 -2.48
C SER A 428 -19.95 40.43 -1.07
N ALA A 429 -20.91 40.65 -0.17
CA ALA A 429 -20.82 40.15 1.21
C ALA A 429 -20.63 38.62 1.26
N GLU A 430 -21.23 37.90 0.31
CA GLU A 430 -21.08 36.45 0.17
C GLU A 430 -19.68 36.03 -0.32
N ALA A 431 -19.11 36.74 -1.30
CA ALA A 431 -17.74 36.48 -1.76
C ALA A 431 -16.73 36.69 -0.63
N ARG A 432 -16.92 37.74 0.19
CA ARG A 432 -16.07 38.00 1.37
C ARG A 432 -16.20 36.90 2.42
N ARG A 433 -17.42 36.42 2.72
CA ARG A 433 -17.66 35.31 3.66
C ARG A 433 -17.01 34.01 3.21
N LEU A 434 -17.09 33.68 1.92
CA LEU A 434 -16.46 32.46 1.38
C LEU A 434 -14.94 32.56 1.41
N LEU A 435 -14.38 33.71 1.00
CA LEU A 435 -12.94 33.93 1.03
C LEU A 435 -12.39 33.96 2.45
N SER A 436 -13.11 34.53 3.42
CA SER A 436 -12.70 34.50 4.84
C SER A 436 -12.75 33.06 5.38
N HIS A 437 -13.78 32.29 5.05
CA HIS A 437 -13.85 30.88 5.45
C HIS A 437 -12.67 30.07 4.90
N VAL A 438 -12.32 30.27 3.63
CA VAL A 438 -11.14 29.62 3.03
C VAL A 438 -9.87 30.06 3.76
N HIS A 439 -9.71 31.35 4.06
CA HIS A 439 -8.56 31.87 4.79
C HIS A 439 -8.43 31.32 6.22
N ASP A 440 -9.55 31.20 6.94
CA ASP A 440 -9.59 30.59 8.27
C ASP A 440 -9.18 29.12 8.22
N THR A 441 -9.72 28.36 7.25
CA THR A 441 -9.33 26.95 7.07
C THR A 441 -7.86 26.80 6.67
N LEU A 442 -7.33 27.68 5.82
CA LEU A 442 -5.90 27.74 5.49
C LEU A 442 -5.06 27.95 6.75
N THR A 443 -5.40 28.97 7.55
CA THR A 443 -4.66 29.30 8.76
C THR A 443 -4.69 28.14 9.76
N GLN A 444 -5.85 27.49 9.93
CA GLN A 444 -5.97 26.27 10.74
C GLN A 444 -5.11 25.11 10.21
N THR A 445 -5.03 24.92 8.89
CA THR A 445 -4.19 23.86 8.31
C THR A 445 -2.70 24.14 8.54
N VAL A 446 -2.27 25.40 8.43
CA VAL A 446 -0.88 25.81 8.64
C VAL A 446 -0.49 25.67 10.11
N THR A 447 -1.35 26.08 11.05
CA THR A 447 -1.07 25.93 12.49
C THR A 447 -0.95 24.46 12.89
N LYS A 448 -1.83 23.58 12.37
CA LYS A 448 -1.73 22.12 12.57
C LYS A 448 -0.40 21.54 12.06
N LEU A 449 0.08 22.02 10.92
CA LEU A 449 1.37 21.61 10.37
C LEU A 449 2.55 22.09 11.22
N ASP A 450 2.46 23.30 11.77
CA ASP A 450 3.50 23.86 12.64
C ASP A 450 3.53 23.17 14.02
N THR A 451 2.38 22.77 14.58
CA THR A 451 2.35 21.96 15.82
C THR A 451 2.95 20.58 15.58
N ALA A 452 2.61 19.92 14.47
CA ALA A 452 3.17 18.61 14.12
C ALA A 452 4.70 18.62 14.00
N ARG A 453 5.28 19.75 13.58
CA ARG A 453 6.74 19.95 13.56
C ARG A 453 7.34 19.98 14.96
N ALA A 454 6.73 20.73 15.88
CA ALA A 454 7.28 20.96 17.22
C ALA A 454 7.41 19.65 18.01
N ASP A 455 6.51 18.69 17.77
CA ASP A 455 6.49 17.40 18.45
C ASP A 455 7.46 16.37 17.83
N SER A 456 7.96 16.62 16.61
CA SER A 456 8.85 15.68 15.91
C SER A 456 10.28 15.72 16.48
N THR A 457 10.70 14.62 17.10
CA THR A 457 12.11 14.35 17.43
C THR A 457 12.71 13.50 16.32
N PHE A 458 13.84 13.91 15.73
CA PHE A 458 14.49 13.19 14.64
C PHE A 458 15.61 12.28 15.16
N PRO A 459 15.36 10.99 15.43
CA PRO A 459 16.43 10.04 15.61
C PRO A 459 17.16 9.82 14.28
N TYR A 460 18.47 9.66 14.32
CA TYR A 460 19.24 9.27 13.14
C TYR A 460 18.85 7.86 12.71
N VAL A 461 18.50 7.67 11.43
CA VAL A 461 18.12 6.37 10.87
C VAL A 461 19.31 5.41 10.95
N ALA A 462 19.28 4.50 11.91
CA ALA A 462 20.25 3.42 12.03
C ALA A 462 19.68 2.16 11.39
N ARG A 463 20.51 1.41 10.65
CA ARG A 463 20.12 0.05 10.22
C ARG A 463 19.79 -0.79 11.46
N GLU A 464 18.71 -1.56 11.40
CA GLU A 464 18.40 -2.54 12.43
C GLU A 464 19.64 -3.41 12.67
N LYS A 465 20.07 -3.52 13.92
CA LYS A 465 21.19 -4.38 14.29
C LYS A 465 20.74 -5.83 14.07
N GLU A 466 21.41 -6.53 13.15
CA GLU A 466 21.15 -7.96 12.96
C GLU A 466 21.36 -8.71 14.28
N LYS A 467 20.35 -9.48 14.70
CA LYS A 467 20.51 -10.36 15.86
C LYS A 467 21.63 -11.35 15.55
N PRO A 468 22.61 -11.57 16.45
CA PRO A 468 23.70 -12.49 16.18
C PRO A 468 23.12 -13.88 15.90
N LYS A 469 23.55 -14.50 14.79
CA LYS A 469 23.12 -15.85 14.42
C LYS A 469 23.62 -16.82 15.49
N ILE A 470 22.73 -17.66 15.99
CA ILE A 470 23.11 -18.74 16.90
C ILE A 470 24.13 -19.66 16.22
N LEU A 471 25.05 -20.22 16.99
CA LEU A 471 25.95 -21.27 16.50
C LEU A 471 25.10 -22.41 15.93
N ARG A 472 25.55 -23.02 14.84
CA ARG A 472 24.87 -24.21 14.29
C ARG A 472 24.93 -25.33 15.31
N LEU A 473 23.76 -25.74 15.78
CA LEU A 473 23.64 -26.91 16.63
C LEU A 473 23.77 -28.15 15.73
N PHE A 474 24.74 -29.01 16.04
CA PHE A 474 24.88 -30.30 15.38
C PHE A 474 24.14 -31.35 16.20
N GLU A 475 23.36 -32.18 15.53
CA GLU A 475 22.81 -33.38 16.16
C GLU A 475 23.96 -34.37 16.41
N PRO A 476 24.13 -34.84 17.66
CA PRO A 476 25.16 -35.82 17.94
C PRO A 476 24.74 -37.17 17.34
N GLU A 477 25.67 -37.86 16.66
CA GLU A 477 25.43 -39.21 16.12
C GLU A 477 25.47 -40.27 17.24
N ILE A 478 24.50 -40.21 18.15
CA ILE A 478 24.40 -41.15 19.28
C ILE A 478 23.61 -42.37 18.82
N LYS A 479 24.32 -43.48 18.56
CA LYS A 479 23.69 -44.77 18.28
C LYS A 479 23.31 -45.43 19.62
N PRO A 480 22.02 -45.63 19.94
CA PRO A 480 21.57 -46.19 21.23
C PRO A 480 22.01 -47.65 21.44
N VAL A 481 22.30 -48.35 20.34
CA VAL A 481 22.97 -49.64 20.35
C VAL A 481 24.21 -49.51 19.48
N LEU A 482 25.39 -49.77 20.06
CA LEU A 482 26.68 -49.83 19.36
C LEU A 482 26.72 -51.05 18.41
N LYS A 483 25.86 -51.07 17.39
CA LYS A 483 26.00 -51.96 16.25
C LYS A 483 27.06 -51.33 15.36
N PHE A 484 28.32 -51.68 15.61
CA PHE A 484 29.40 -51.42 14.66
C PHE A 484 28.92 -51.95 13.30
N HIS A 485 28.78 -51.09 12.28
CA HIS A 485 28.59 -51.54 10.91
C HIS A 485 29.81 -52.39 10.57
N THR A 486 29.64 -53.68 10.78
CA THR A 486 30.67 -54.64 10.48
C THR A 486 30.70 -54.72 8.98
N LYS A 487 31.82 -54.32 8.39
CA LYS A 487 32.25 -54.88 7.12
C LYS A 487 32.32 -56.39 7.35
N GLY A 488 31.19 -57.09 7.21
CA GLY A 488 31.00 -58.47 7.68
C GLY A 488 32.15 -59.35 7.24
N ASN A 489 32.50 -59.21 5.95
CA ASN A 489 33.61 -59.92 5.32
C ASN A 489 34.99 -59.65 5.95
N GLN A 490 35.30 -58.40 6.32
CA GLN A 490 36.61 -58.07 6.95
C GLN A 490 36.69 -58.61 8.37
N ARG A 491 35.63 -58.46 9.17
CA ARG A 491 35.63 -58.94 10.56
C ARG A 491 35.57 -60.47 10.63
N GLU A 492 34.89 -61.12 9.70
CA GLU A 492 34.93 -62.58 9.55
C GLU A 492 36.32 -63.06 9.15
N ARG A 493 36.97 -62.38 8.20
CA ARG A 493 38.36 -62.67 7.83
C ARG A 493 39.31 -62.50 9.01
N GLU A 494 39.15 -61.45 9.81
CA GLU A 494 39.93 -61.24 11.04
C GLU A 494 39.69 -62.35 12.08
N LYS A 495 38.43 -62.74 12.30
CA LYS A 495 38.08 -63.87 13.17
C LYS A 495 38.69 -65.19 12.68
N LEU A 496 38.64 -65.45 11.37
CA LEU A 496 39.24 -66.62 10.74
C LEU A 496 40.76 -66.62 10.89
N MET A 497 41.41 -65.47 10.66
CA MET A 497 42.86 -65.32 10.85
C MET A 497 43.27 -65.51 12.32
N ALA A 498 42.47 -65.03 13.27
CA ALA A 498 42.70 -65.26 14.69
C ALA A 498 42.58 -66.75 15.05
N LYS A 499 41.56 -67.45 14.54
CA LYS A 499 41.40 -68.91 14.71
C LYS A 499 42.59 -69.67 14.10
N TYR A 500 42.94 -69.37 12.86
CA TYR A 500 44.10 -69.97 12.18
C TYR A 500 45.39 -69.81 12.99
N LYS A 501 45.69 -68.59 13.47
CA LYS A 501 46.86 -68.32 14.29
C LYS A 501 46.83 -69.08 15.62
N LYS A 502 45.64 -69.25 16.24
CA LYS A 502 45.48 -70.00 17.49
C LYS A 502 45.76 -71.48 17.29
N GLU A 503 45.15 -72.09 16.26
CA GLU A 503 45.35 -73.50 15.93
C GLU A 503 46.80 -73.79 15.51
N MET A 504 47.37 -72.95 14.66
CA MET A 504 48.78 -73.06 14.24
C MET A 504 49.73 -73.00 15.44
N LYS A 505 49.52 -72.05 16.37
CA LYS A 505 50.31 -71.98 17.62
C LYS A 505 50.06 -73.17 18.55
N GLY A 506 48.88 -73.78 18.52
CA GLY A 506 48.57 -75.03 19.21
C GLY A 506 49.38 -76.20 18.64
N ALA A 507 49.26 -76.45 17.34
CA ALA A 507 49.95 -77.52 16.63
C ALA A 507 51.48 -77.42 16.78
N ILE A 508 52.05 -76.23 16.62
CA ILE A 508 53.50 -76.02 16.82
C ILE A 508 53.92 -76.34 18.26
N ARG A 509 53.09 -76.03 19.27
CA ARG A 509 53.40 -76.36 20.66
C ARG A 509 53.39 -77.87 20.90
N GLU A 510 52.44 -78.60 20.33
CA GLU A 510 52.40 -80.07 20.43
C GLU A 510 53.59 -80.71 19.70
N ILE A 511 53.89 -80.31 18.46
CA ILE A 511 55.07 -80.80 17.73
C ILE A 511 56.37 -80.55 18.52
N ARG A 512 56.49 -79.41 19.20
CA ARG A 512 57.66 -79.13 20.06
C ARG A 512 57.70 -80.03 21.30
N LYS A 513 56.54 -80.37 21.90
CA LYS A 513 56.47 -81.32 23.03
C LYS A 513 56.84 -82.72 22.56
N ASP A 514 56.33 -83.15 21.42
CA ASP A 514 56.63 -84.45 20.81
C ASP A 514 58.12 -84.54 20.45
N GLY A 515 58.69 -83.48 19.87
CA GLY A 515 60.12 -83.39 19.61
C GLY A 515 60.96 -83.56 20.88
N ARG A 516 60.58 -82.89 21.99
CA ARG A 516 61.25 -83.06 23.30
C ARG A 516 61.09 -84.47 23.85
N PHE A 517 59.91 -85.07 23.67
CA PHE A 517 59.64 -86.44 24.10
C PHE A 517 60.50 -87.44 23.34
N MET A 518 60.52 -87.35 22.01
CA MET A 518 61.37 -88.20 21.15
C MET A 518 62.85 -88.04 21.47
N GLN A 519 63.33 -86.83 21.75
CA GLN A 519 64.70 -86.60 22.20
C GLN A 519 65.00 -87.33 23.51
N LYS A 520 64.10 -87.28 24.50
CA LYS A 520 64.27 -88.01 25.76
C LYS A 520 64.26 -89.53 25.57
N VAL A 521 63.39 -90.06 24.72
CA VAL A 521 63.34 -91.49 24.39
C VAL A 521 64.65 -91.94 23.74
N LYS A 522 65.08 -91.23 22.69
CA LYS A 522 66.35 -91.51 22.01
C LYS A 522 67.54 -91.46 22.97
N LEU A 523 67.60 -90.44 23.85
CA LEU A 523 68.67 -90.32 24.84
C LEU A 523 68.67 -91.48 25.85
N ARG A 524 67.50 -91.95 26.27
CA ARG A 524 67.38 -93.13 27.15
C ARG A 524 67.87 -94.39 26.44
N GLU A 525 67.50 -94.58 25.18
CA GLU A 525 67.94 -95.73 24.37
C GLU A 525 69.46 -95.71 24.16
N THR A 526 70.05 -94.55 23.82
CA THR A 526 71.51 -94.42 23.68
C THR A 526 72.24 -94.67 24.99
N ASN A 527 71.77 -94.09 26.10
CA ASN A 527 72.39 -94.29 27.41
C ASN A 527 72.34 -95.76 27.82
N ARG A 528 71.21 -96.45 27.60
CA ARG A 528 71.07 -97.88 27.88
C ARG A 528 72.04 -98.71 27.02
N ALA A 529 72.13 -98.41 25.73
CA ALA A 529 73.07 -99.09 24.84
C ALA A 529 74.53 -98.86 25.25
N ASP A 530 74.87 -97.65 25.70
CA ASP A 530 76.21 -97.31 26.20
C ASP A 530 76.52 -97.97 27.54
N GLU A 531 75.55 -98.08 28.45
CA GLU A 531 75.68 -98.83 29.71
C GLU A 531 75.91 -100.32 29.44
N GLU A 532 75.14 -100.92 28.54
CA GLU A 532 75.33 -102.32 28.12
C GLU A 532 76.70 -102.53 27.48
N ARG A 533 77.14 -101.60 26.60
CA ARG A 533 78.47 -101.63 25.99
C ARG A 533 79.56 -101.53 27.07
N LYS A 534 79.48 -100.58 27.99
CA LYS A 534 80.45 -100.39 29.09
C LYS A 534 80.50 -101.63 29.99
N ARG A 535 79.36 -102.23 30.30
CA ARG A 535 79.27 -103.47 31.09
C ARG A 535 80.01 -104.62 30.38
N LYS A 536 79.73 -104.85 29.09
CA LYS A 536 80.40 -105.87 28.29
C LYS A 536 81.91 -105.63 28.19
N VAL A 537 82.34 -104.39 27.97
CA VAL A 537 83.77 -104.04 27.92
C VAL A 537 84.45 -104.29 29.27
N LYS A 538 83.81 -103.93 30.39
CA LYS A 538 84.33 -104.19 31.74
C LYS A 538 84.44 -105.68 32.03
N GLU A 539 83.48 -106.48 31.59
CA GLU A 539 83.50 -107.94 31.71
C GLU A 539 84.65 -108.56 30.88
N ILE A 540 84.84 -108.12 29.63
CA ILE A 540 85.96 -108.54 28.78
C ILE A 540 87.31 -108.17 29.44
N LEU A 541 87.47 -106.92 29.90
CA LEU A 541 88.70 -106.47 30.58
C LEU A 541 88.95 -107.24 31.89
N GLY A 542 87.91 -107.53 32.66
CA GLY A 542 88.00 -108.39 33.85
C GLY A 542 88.44 -109.81 33.51
N GLY A 543 87.91 -110.37 32.42
CA GLY A 543 88.37 -111.65 31.86
C GLY A 543 89.85 -111.62 31.47
N CYS A 544 90.31 -110.59 30.76
CA CYS A 544 91.72 -110.39 30.43
C CYS A 544 92.61 -110.26 31.69
N ALA A 545 92.14 -109.56 32.72
CA ALA A 545 92.87 -109.41 33.98
C ALA A 545 93.02 -110.75 34.74
N ASN A 546 91.97 -111.60 34.72
CA ASN A 546 92.05 -112.95 35.28
C ASN A 546 93.09 -113.80 34.54
N GLN A 547 93.09 -113.76 33.19
CA GLN A 547 94.10 -114.44 32.38
C GLN A 547 95.53 -113.96 32.72
N GLU A 548 95.73 -112.66 32.90
CA GLU A 548 97.03 -112.12 33.32
C GLU A 548 97.44 -112.62 34.71
N GLY A 549 96.48 -112.70 35.64
CA GLY A 549 96.66 -113.31 36.96
C GLY A 549 97.09 -114.77 36.90
N GLU A 550 96.44 -115.59 36.07
CA GLU A 550 96.81 -116.98 35.82
C GLU A 550 98.23 -117.10 35.24
N ILE A 551 98.58 -116.26 34.24
CA ILE A 551 99.94 -116.21 33.66
C ILE A 551 100.97 -115.86 34.73
N ARG A 552 100.70 -114.87 35.59
CA ARG A 552 101.59 -114.51 36.72
C ARG A 552 101.73 -115.65 37.73
N GLY A 553 100.63 -116.38 38.00
CA GLY A 553 100.65 -117.59 38.82
C GLY A 553 101.51 -118.71 38.23
N LEU A 554 101.38 -118.97 36.92
CA LEU A 554 102.23 -119.91 36.19
C LEU A 554 103.71 -119.51 36.22
N LYS A 555 104.01 -118.21 36.09
CA LYS A 555 105.38 -117.67 36.22
C LYS A 555 105.96 -117.88 37.63
N ARG A 556 105.14 -117.78 38.69
CA ARG A 556 105.56 -118.06 40.07
C ARG A 556 105.86 -119.53 40.34
N LYS A 557 105.12 -120.47 39.74
CA LYS A 557 105.37 -121.92 39.86
C LYS A 557 106.61 -122.41 39.10
N LYS A 558 107.11 -121.62 38.13
CA LYS A 558 108.33 -121.91 37.36
C LYS A 558 109.62 -121.45 38.05
N LYS A 559 109.51 -120.72 39.17
CA LYS A 559 110.62 -120.22 39.99
C LYS A 559 110.70 -121.04 41.26
#